data_AF-A0A0A9X1M0-F1
#
_entry.id   AF-A0A0A9X1M0-F1
#
_cell.length_a   1.000
_cell.length_b   1.000
_cell.length_c   1.000
_cell.angle_alpha   90.00
_cell.angle_beta   90.00
_cell.angle_gamma   90.00
#
_symmetry.space_group_name_H-M   'P 1'
#
loop_
_entity.id
_entity.type
_entity.pdbx_description
1 polymer ?
#
loop_
_entity_poly.entity_id
_entity_poly.type
_entity_poly.pdbx_seq_one_letter_code
_entity_poly.pdbx_strand_id
1 'polypeptide(L)'
;MGRYGRSRSRSRDVRRRSRSRDRYRSRSRSRDRRRPPPGGRGRNGAAGSNLRRPHWDLSRLEPFKKNFYTPHPYVEDRSRAAIEEWMEEKDITLKGKDIPRPVWSFEEA
;
A
#
# COMPACT_ATOMS: atom_id res chain seq x y z
N MET A 1 -13.58 -59.29 -35.06
CA MET A 1 -12.15 -59.59 -34.91
C MET A 1 -11.77 -59.56 -33.42
N GLY A 2 -11.17 -60.64 -32.90
CA GLY A 2 -10.34 -60.76 -31.67
C GLY A 2 -10.95 -60.47 -30.28
N ARG A 3 -11.54 -61.48 -29.59
CA ARG A 3 -11.09 -62.16 -28.32
C ARG A 3 -9.57 -62.02 -27.98
N TYR A 4 -9.05 -62.05 -26.74
CA TYR A 4 -9.22 -62.96 -25.57
C TYR A 4 -8.77 -62.24 -24.26
N GLY A 5 -9.44 -62.42 -23.09
CA GLY A 5 -8.98 -63.26 -21.95
C GLY A 5 -8.14 -62.45 -20.92
N ARG A 6 -8.28 -62.51 -19.58
CA ARG A 6 -8.41 -63.69 -18.71
C ARG A 6 -8.72 -63.27 -17.26
N SER A 7 -9.51 -64.11 -16.62
CA SER A 7 -10.10 -64.12 -15.27
C SER A 7 -9.12 -64.21 -14.09
N ARG A 8 -9.56 -63.78 -12.88
CA ARG A 8 -9.55 -64.60 -11.62
C ARG A 8 -10.15 -63.89 -10.38
N SER A 9 -11.36 -64.32 -10.04
CA SER A 9 -11.88 -64.71 -8.71
C SER A 9 -11.19 -64.24 -7.42
N ARG A 10 -11.98 -63.70 -6.47
CA ARG A 10 -12.16 -64.27 -5.10
C ARG A 10 -13.19 -63.49 -4.27
N SER A 11 -14.30 -64.16 -3.97
CA SER A 11 -15.22 -63.86 -2.86
C SER A 11 -14.47 -63.85 -1.52
N ARG A 12 -14.89 -63.00 -0.57
CA ARG A 12 -14.85 -63.31 0.87
C ARG A 12 -15.64 -62.31 1.72
N ASP A 13 -16.84 -62.76 2.07
CA ASP A 13 -17.39 -62.78 3.44
C ASP A 13 -17.50 -61.47 4.24
N VAL A 14 -18.73 -60.94 4.20
CA VAL A 14 -19.35 -60.18 5.29
C VAL A 14 -19.62 -61.13 6.47
N ARG A 15 -19.53 -60.60 7.71
CA ARG A 15 -19.77 -61.19 9.06
C ARG A 15 -18.43 -61.44 9.77
N ARG A 16 -18.16 -60.85 10.94
CA ARG A 16 -18.91 -61.08 12.18
C ARG A 16 -18.80 -59.91 13.16
N ARG A 17 -19.96 -59.52 13.66
CA ARG A 17 -20.21 -58.70 14.83
C ARG A 17 -20.20 -59.60 16.08
N SER A 18 -19.28 -59.37 17.01
CA SER A 18 -19.38 -59.80 18.43
C SER A 18 -18.23 -59.14 19.20
N ARG A 19 -18.47 -58.01 19.88
CA ARG A 19 -18.79 -57.95 21.31
C ARG A 19 -17.76 -58.64 22.22
N SER A 20 -16.85 -57.87 22.79
CA SER A 20 -16.42 -57.93 24.20
C SER A 20 -15.52 -56.71 24.45
N ARG A 21 -15.89 -55.80 25.37
CA ARG A 21 -15.41 -55.77 26.77
C ARG A 21 -13.89 -55.66 26.83
N ASP A 22 -13.25 -54.74 27.53
CA ASP A 22 -13.63 -53.59 28.33
C ASP A 22 -12.28 -52.88 28.56
N ARG A 23 -12.32 -51.56 28.73
CA ARG A 23 -11.52 -50.79 29.69
C ARG A 23 -10.17 -51.39 30.11
N TYR A 24 -9.08 -50.94 29.48
CA TYR A 24 -7.88 -50.48 30.20
C TYR A 24 -6.90 -49.86 29.21
N ARG A 25 -7.08 -48.58 28.90
CA ARG A 25 -5.98 -47.72 28.40
C ARG A 25 -6.34 -46.24 28.51
N SER A 26 -6.98 -45.88 29.63
CA SER A 26 -6.89 -44.51 30.14
C SER A 26 -5.53 -44.35 30.79
N ARG A 27 -4.60 -43.69 30.10
CA ARG A 27 -3.68 -42.66 30.63
C ARG A 27 -2.52 -42.49 29.66
N SER A 28 -2.24 -41.21 29.39
CA SER A 28 -0.96 -40.72 28.84
C SER A 28 -0.84 -40.60 27.32
N ARG A 29 -1.75 -39.87 26.66
CA ARG A 29 -1.44 -39.09 25.42
C ARG A 29 -2.32 -37.85 25.32
N SER A 30 -2.18 -36.93 26.26
CA SER A 30 -2.75 -35.59 26.15
C SER A 30 -1.64 -34.57 26.38
N ARG A 31 -0.76 -34.43 25.38
CA ARG A 31 0.26 -33.39 25.26
C ARG A 31 0.90 -33.50 23.88
N ASP A 32 0.10 -33.36 22.83
CA ASP A 32 0.69 -32.95 21.55
C ASP A 32 -0.34 -32.25 20.67
N ARG A 33 0.12 -31.20 19.98
CA ARG A 33 -0.55 -30.39 18.96
C ARG A 33 -1.52 -29.29 19.41
N ARG A 34 -1.03 -28.38 20.26
CA ARG A 34 -1.39 -26.96 20.10
C ARG A 34 -0.39 -26.30 19.16
N ARG A 35 -0.60 -26.51 17.87
CA ARG A 35 -0.01 -25.71 16.79
C ARG A 35 -0.35 -24.25 17.11
N PRO A 36 0.64 -23.36 17.31
CA PRO A 36 0.32 -21.94 17.41
C PRO A 36 -0.33 -21.52 16.09
N PRO A 37 -1.37 -20.68 16.12
CA PRO A 37 -2.04 -20.25 14.90
C PRO A 37 -1.00 -19.67 13.93
N PRO A 38 -1.02 -20.03 12.64
CA PRO A 38 -0.17 -19.41 11.64
C PRO A 38 -0.67 -17.97 11.47
N GLY A 39 -0.02 -17.05 12.17
CA GLY A 39 -0.55 -15.70 12.30
C GLY A 39 0.41 -14.75 13.00
N GLY A 40 1.70 -14.91 12.77
CA GLY A 40 2.63 -13.79 12.89
C GLY A 40 2.27 -12.76 11.83
N ARG A 41 1.28 -11.92 12.12
CA ARG A 41 1.20 -10.58 11.53
C ARG A 41 1.29 -9.65 12.71
N GLY A 42 2.43 -8.97 12.80
CA GLY A 42 2.65 -7.93 13.79
C GLY A 42 1.46 -6.97 13.83
N ARG A 43 1.38 -6.20 14.91
CA ARG A 43 0.40 -5.13 15.15
C ARG A 43 0.48 -3.97 14.12
N ASN A 44 0.92 -4.27 12.91
CA ASN A 44 1.19 -3.38 11.80
C ASN A 44 0.13 -3.54 10.69
N GLY A 45 -0.75 -4.54 10.76
CA GLY A 45 -1.80 -4.78 9.75
C GLY A 45 -3.10 -3.99 9.93
N ALA A 46 -3.24 -3.26 11.05
CA ALA A 46 -4.41 -2.44 11.37
C ALA A 46 -4.16 -0.93 11.18
N ALA A 47 -2.91 -0.52 10.94
CA ALA A 47 -2.60 0.86 10.65
C ALA A 47 -3.11 1.20 9.24
N GLY A 48 -4.14 2.05 9.17
CA GLY A 48 -4.68 2.53 7.90
C GLY A 48 -5.90 1.77 7.36
N SER A 49 -6.34 0.68 7.99
CA SER A 49 -7.47 -0.14 7.49
C SER A 49 -8.81 0.60 7.44
N ASN A 50 -8.96 1.65 8.24
CA ASN A 50 -10.17 2.49 8.31
C ASN A 50 -9.97 3.88 7.68
N LEU A 51 -8.84 4.13 7.01
CA LEU A 51 -8.64 5.41 6.32
C LEU A 51 -9.55 5.48 5.10
N ARG A 52 -10.30 6.57 4.99
CA ARG A 52 -11.10 6.87 3.80
C ARG A 52 -10.37 7.91 2.97
N ARG A 53 -10.53 7.84 1.65
CA ARG A 53 -10.01 8.88 0.76
C ARG A 53 -10.69 10.21 1.13
N PRO A 54 -9.93 11.29 1.35
CA PRO A 54 -10.52 12.60 1.59
C PRO A 54 -11.39 13.01 0.40
N HIS A 55 -12.55 13.59 0.68
CA HIS A 55 -13.44 14.15 -0.32
C HIS A 55 -13.22 15.66 -0.40
N TRP A 56 -12.61 16.11 -1.49
CA TRP A 56 -12.30 17.51 -1.72
C TRP A 56 -13.48 18.21 -2.39
N ASP A 57 -14.41 18.72 -1.59
CA ASP A 57 -15.53 19.51 -2.08
C ASP A 57 -15.18 21.00 -2.04
N LEU A 58 -14.86 21.59 -3.19
CA LEU A 58 -14.49 23.01 -3.30
C LEU A 58 -15.58 23.96 -2.83
N SER A 59 -16.86 23.53 -2.79
CA SER A 59 -17.96 24.36 -2.30
C SER A 59 -18.03 24.41 -0.76
N ARG A 60 -17.45 23.41 -0.08
CA ARG A 60 -17.43 23.29 1.38
C ARG A 60 -16.13 23.76 2.01
N LEU A 61 -15.08 23.94 1.21
CA LEU A 61 -13.81 24.47 1.69
C LEU A 61 -13.91 25.98 1.88
N GLU A 62 -13.37 26.46 2.99
CA GLU A 62 -13.29 27.90 3.26
C GLU A 62 -12.38 28.57 2.21
N PRO A 63 -12.79 29.71 1.63
CA PRO A 63 -11.95 30.45 0.70
C PRO A 63 -10.63 30.87 1.37
N PHE A 64 -9.52 30.50 0.75
CA PHE A 64 -8.19 30.89 1.20
C PHE A 64 -7.50 31.75 0.14
N LYS A 65 -7.05 32.94 0.54
CA LYS A 65 -6.19 33.77 -0.33
C LYS A 65 -4.82 33.10 -0.41
N LYS A 66 -4.41 32.65 -1.59
CA LYS A 66 -3.09 32.01 -1.79
C LYS A 66 -1.99 33.01 -2.15
N ASN A 67 -2.36 34.08 -2.85
CA ASN A 67 -1.39 35.04 -3.37
C ASN A 67 -1.10 36.09 -2.30
N PHE A 68 -0.03 35.88 -1.55
CA PHE A 68 0.50 36.82 -0.54
C PHE A 68 1.71 37.61 -1.05
N TYR A 69 2.32 37.16 -2.15
CA TYR A 69 3.54 37.77 -2.68
C TYR A 69 3.27 39.20 -3.13
N THR A 70 4.06 40.13 -2.58
CA THR A 70 4.12 41.53 -3.01
C THR A 70 5.57 41.79 -3.41
N PRO A 71 5.86 42.07 -4.69
CA PRO A 71 7.23 42.26 -5.13
C PRO A 71 7.86 43.52 -4.51
N HIS A 72 9.16 43.43 -4.21
CA HIS A 72 9.93 44.58 -3.77
C HIS A 72 10.14 45.58 -4.92
N PRO A 73 10.13 46.92 -4.70
CA PRO A 73 10.30 47.91 -5.75
C PRO A 73 11.54 47.67 -6.64
N TYR A 74 12.67 47.30 -6.05
CA TYR A 74 13.88 46.96 -6.81
C TYR A 74 13.71 45.75 -7.74
N VAL A 75 12.85 44.78 -7.39
CA VAL A 75 12.54 43.64 -8.26
C VAL A 75 11.68 44.11 -9.43
N GLU A 76 10.71 45.01 -9.20
CA GLU A 76 9.83 45.55 -10.24
C GLU A 76 10.56 46.45 -11.25
N ASP A 77 11.47 47.31 -10.75
CA ASP A 77 12.20 48.30 -11.55
C ASP A 77 13.32 47.71 -12.41
N ARG A 78 13.70 46.44 -12.19
CA ARG A 78 14.76 45.78 -12.97
C ARG A 78 14.46 45.79 -14.47
N SER A 79 15.49 46.00 -15.28
CA SER A 79 15.36 45.86 -16.73
C SER A 79 15.27 44.39 -17.12
N ARG A 80 14.61 44.09 -18.24
CA ARG A 80 14.53 42.71 -18.76
C ARG A 80 15.89 42.16 -19.15
N ALA A 81 16.74 43.00 -19.76
CA ALA A 81 18.09 42.61 -20.17
C ALA A 81 18.95 42.16 -18.97
N ALA A 82 18.89 42.89 -17.84
CA ALA A 82 19.63 42.51 -16.63
C ALA A 82 19.10 41.21 -16.00
N ILE A 83 17.79 40.95 -16.14
CA ILE A 83 17.20 39.68 -15.71
C ILE A 83 17.71 38.53 -16.59
N GLU A 84 17.68 38.69 -17.91
CA GLU A 84 18.14 37.67 -18.86
C GLU A 84 19.62 37.34 -18.66
N GLU A 85 20.50 38.35 -18.55
CA GLU A 85 21.92 38.16 -18.27
C GLU A 85 22.15 37.41 -16.96
N TRP A 86 21.44 37.77 -15.89
CA TRP A 86 21.54 37.06 -14.61
C TRP A 86 21.03 35.62 -14.71
N MET A 87 20.00 35.37 -15.51
CA MET A 87 19.47 34.02 -15.72
C MET A 87 20.43 33.17 -16.54
N GLU A 88 21.07 33.74 -17.56
CA GLU A 88 22.14 33.09 -18.31
C GLU A 88 23.35 32.79 -17.39
N GLU A 89 23.79 33.75 -16.58
CA GLU A 89 24.89 33.57 -15.62
C GLU A 89 24.60 32.45 -14.60
N LYS A 90 23.33 32.27 -14.23
CA LYS A 90 22.89 31.25 -13.27
C LYS A 90 22.33 29.98 -13.92
N ASP A 91 22.43 29.83 -15.24
CA ASP A 91 21.89 28.71 -16.02
C ASP A 91 20.39 28.43 -15.75
N ILE A 92 19.59 29.47 -15.54
CA ILE A 92 18.16 29.38 -15.24
C ILE A 92 17.34 29.43 -16.52
N THR A 93 16.42 28.48 -16.68
CA THR A 93 15.46 28.48 -17.80
C THR A 93 14.03 28.55 -17.29
N LEU A 94 13.21 29.38 -17.95
CA LEU A 94 11.80 29.55 -17.62
C LEU A 94 10.92 28.76 -18.58
N LYS A 95 9.92 28.06 -18.04
CA LYS A 95 8.89 27.39 -18.82
C LYS A 95 7.52 27.70 -18.25
N GLY A 96 6.76 28.53 -18.94
CA GLY A 96 5.42 28.91 -18.53
C GLY A 96 5.04 30.31 -19.00
N LYS A 97 3.85 30.74 -18.58
CA LYS A 97 3.35 32.11 -18.73
C LYS A 97 3.21 32.73 -17.34
N ASP A 98 3.21 34.06 -17.27
CA ASP A 98 3.00 34.83 -16.04
C ASP A 98 3.99 34.50 -14.90
N ILE A 99 5.25 34.32 -15.26
CA ILE A 99 6.32 34.02 -14.29
C ILE A 99 6.76 35.35 -13.63
N PRO A 100 6.71 35.45 -12.29
CA PRO A 100 7.17 36.64 -11.59
C PRO A 100 8.69 36.82 -11.77
N ARG A 101 9.13 38.08 -11.64
CA ARG A 101 10.54 38.44 -11.77
C ARG A 101 11.38 37.74 -10.69
N PRO A 102 12.63 37.34 -11.00
CA PRO A 102 13.49 36.70 -10.02
C PRO A 102 13.91 37.68 -8.92
N VAL A 103 14.04 37.13 -7.71
CA VAL A 103 14.60 37.83 -6.56
C VAL A 103 16.04 37.37 -6.39
N TRP A 104 16.98 38.31 -6.26
CA TRP A 104 18.41 37.99 -6.21
C TRP A 104 18.92 37.73 -4.79
N SER A 105 18.31 38.35 -3.79
CA SER A 105 18.69 38.24 -2.38
C SER A 105 17.46 38.01 -1.49
N PHE A 106 17.68 37.42 -0.31
CA PHE A 106 16.58 37.14 0.64
C PHE A 106 15.96 38.39 1.26
N GLU A 107 16.67 39.53 1.24
CA GLU A 107 16.19 40.80 1.79
C GLU A 107 15.11 41.45 0.91
N GLU A 108 15.01 41.03 -0.35
CA GLU A 108 14.06 41.54 -1.34
C GLU A 108 12.77 40.68 -1.45
N ALA A 109 12.58 39.70 -0.55
CA ALA A 109 11.53 38.69 -0.61
C ALA A 109 10.38 38.92 0.40
#